data_AF-H0TE43-F1
#
_entry.id   AF-H0TE43-F1
#
_cell.length_a   1.000
_cell.length_b   1.000
_cell.length_c   1.000
_cell.angle_alpha   90.00
_cell.angle_beta   90.00
_cell.angle_gamma   90.00
#
_symmetry.space_group_name_H-M   'P 1'
#
loop_
_entity.id
_entity.type
_entity.pdbx_description
1 polymer ?
#
loop_
_entity_poly.entity_id
_entity_poly.type
_entity_poly.pdbx_seq_one_letter_code
_entity_poly.pdbx_strand_id
1 'polypeptide(L)'
;MAAPVHRQIKGPVMLSPSKAKRAAACPARGRLPLSFSVLTLVATAIGTAGCLPTAMTLGGADPADPTARVAPVQYRAITAPYSSLRPAAPTSWRERNDAVAPRSESDR
;
A
#
# COMPACT_ATOMS: atom_id res chain seq x y z
N MET A 1 -13.85 21.32 31.26
CA MET A 1 -12.90 20.21 31.04
C MET A 1 -11.96 20.65 29.93
N ALA A 2 -10.70 20.93 30.27
CA ALA A 2 -9.76 21.73 29.46
C ALA A 2 -9.10 20.91 28.33
N ALA A 3 -8.86 21.57 27.19
CA ALA A 3 -8.18 21.00 26.02
C ALA A 3 -6.65 20.89 26.23
N PRO A 4 -5.97 19.90 25.64
CA PRO A 4 -4.51 19.80 25.72
C PRO A 4 -3.84 20.76 24.73
N VAL A 5 -3.02 21.67 25.28
CA VAL A 5 -2.13 22.58 24.54
C VAL A 5 -0.90 21.82 24.07
N HIS A 6 -0.65 21.81 22.77
CA HIS A 6 0.53 21.22 22.14
C HIS A 6 1.77 22.10 22.44
N ARG A 7 2.65 21.65 23.32
CA ARG A 7 3.88 22.36 23.70
C ARG A 7 4.99 22.07 22.68
N GLN A 8 5.25 23.02 21.76
CA GLN A 8 6.40 22.97 20.86
C GLN A 8 7.69 23.24 21.63
N ILE A 9 8.56 22.23 21.76
CA ILE A 9 9.90 22.38 22.34
C ILE A 9 10.83 22.89 21.23
N LYS A 10 11.00 24.22 21.17
CA LYS A 10 11.91 24.87 20.22
C LYS A 10 13.28 25.05 20.89
N GLY A 11 14.10 24.00 20.88
CA GLY A 11 15.51 24.08 21.23
C GLY A 11 16.38 24.31 19.99
N PRO A 12 17.44 25.13 20.05
CA PRO A 12 18.39 25.24 18.95
C PRO A 12 19.19 23.93 18.84
N VAL A 13 18.95 23.17 17.77
CA VAL A 13 19.76 21.99 17.44
C VAL A 13 21.12 22.50 16.93
N MET A 14 22.12 22.46 17.81
CA MET A 14 23.49 22.81 17.46
C MET A 14 24.15 21.61 16.75
N LEU A 15 24.14 21.63 15.42
CA LEU A 15 24.81 20.61 14.60
C LEU A 15 26.32 20.90 14.58
N SER A 16 27.08 20.15 15.39
CA SER A 16 28.54 20.15 15.35
C SER A 16 29.02 19.39 14.10
N PRO A 17 29.79 19.98 13.18
CA PRO A 17 30.35 19.25 12.07
C PRO A 17 31.55 18.42 12.56
N SER A 18 31.32 17.13 12.84
CA SER A 18 32.39 16.16 12.99
C SER A 18 33.18 16.08 11.68
N LYS A 19 34.40 16.64 11.65
CA LYS A 19 35.37 16.45 10.57
C LYS A 19 35.87 15.00 10.57
N ALA A 20 35.09 14.08 10.02
CA ALA A 20 35.58 12.76 9.69
C ALA A 20 36.51 12.88 8.47
N LYS A 21 37.82 12.69 8.67
CA LYS A 21 38.78 12.48 7.58
C LYS A 21 38.36 11.20 6.85
N ARG A 22 37.83 11.34 5.64
CA ARG A 22 37.59 10.20 4.75
C ARG A 22 38.97 9.67 4.34
N ALA A 23 39.35 8.51 4.87
CA ALA A 23 40.44 7.75 4.30
C ALA A 23 40.02 7.32 2.90
N ALA A 24 40.82 7.67 1.90
CA ALA A 24 40.60 7.21 0.54
C ALA A 24 40.88 5.71 0.51
N ALA A 25 39.84 4.90 0.72
CA ALA A 25 39.88 3.51 0.32
C ALA A 25 39.96 3.50 -1.20
N CYS A 26 41.11 3.10 -1.74
CA CYS A 26 41.25 2.87 -3.17
C CYS A 26 40.33 1.66 -3.49
N PRO A 27 39.22 1.83 -4.23
CA PRO A 27 38.45 0.66 -4.59
C PRO A 27 39.33 -0.13 -5.55
N ALA A 28 39.75 -1.33 -5.13
CA ALA A 28 40.28 -2.31 -6.05
C ALA A 28 39.19 -2.49 -7.12
N ARG A 29 39.41 -1.90 -8.29
CA ARG A 29 38.43 -1.86 -9.37
C ARG A 29 38.44 -3.23 -10.03
N GLY A 30 37.87 -4.21 -9.34
CA GLY A 30 37.54 -5.49 -9.93
C GLY A 30 36.65 -5.20 -11.13
N ARG A 31 37.16 -5.46 -12.34
CA ARG A 31 36.34 -5.39 -13.54
C ARG A 31 35.38 -6.56 -13.45
N LEU A 32 34.17 -6.33 -12.94
CA LEU A 32 33.10 -7.28 -13.19
C LEU A 32 32.98 -7.43 -14.71
N PRO A 33 32.85 -8.66 -15.24
CA PRO A 33 32.65 -8.83 -16.66
C PRO A 33 31.40 -8.06 -17.06
N LEU A 34 31.47 -7.34 -18.18
CA LEU A 34 30.41 -6.45 -18.66
C LEU A 34 29.03 -7.14 -18.64
N SER A 35 28.99 -8.44 -18.91
CA SER A 35 27.81 -9.30 -18.84
C SER A 35 27.17 -9.37 -17.44
N PHE A 36 27.96 -9.48 -16.37
CA PHE A 36 27.45 -9.49 -14.99
C PHE A 36 26.90 -8.12 -14.58
N SER A 37 27.54 -7.05 -15.02
CA SER A 37 27.06 -5.68 -14.78
C SER A 37 25.74 -5.41 -15.51
N VAL A 38 25.58 -5.92 -16.73
CA VAL A 38 24.33 -5.80 -17.48
C VAL A 38 23.22 -6.65 -16.86
N LEU A 39 23.52 -7.89 -16.45
CA LEU A 39 22.54 -8.77 -15.82
C LEU A 39 22.01 -8.21 -14.49
N THR A 40 22.89 -7.65 -13.66
CA THR A 40 22.52 -7.02 -12.39
C THR A 40 21.70 -5.76 -12.59
N LEU A 41 22.00 -4.95 -13.61
CA LEU A 41 21.20 -3.79 -14.00
C LEU A 41 19.79 -4.19 -14.45
N VAL A 42 19.67 -5.24 -15.28
CA VAL A 42 18.36 -5.73 -15.76
C VAL A 42 17.55 -6.32 -14.61
N ALA A 43 18.16 -7.12 -13.74
CA ALA A 43 17.49 -7.72 -12.58
C ALA A 43 16.97 -6.65 -11.60
N THR A 44 17.78 -5.60 -11.35
CA THR A 44 17.36 -4.49 -10.49
C THR A 44 16.26 -3.64 -11.13
N ALA A 45 16.31 -3.39 -12.44
CA ALA A 45 15.24 -2.70 -13.15
C ALA A 45 13.91 -3.46 -13.09
N ILE A 46 13.92 -4.79 -13.28
CA ILE A 46 12.70 -5.62 -13.21
C ILE A 46 12.18 -5.69 -11.76
N GLY A 47 13.06 -5.91 -10.78
CA GLY A 47 12.67 -6.00 -9.37
C GLY A 47 12.10 -4.69 -8.80
N THR A 48 12.54 -3.54 -9.33
CA THR A 48 12.05 -2.22 -8.88
C THR A 48 10.85 -1.70 -9.68
N ALA A 49 10.51 -2.30 -10.82
CA ALA A 49 9.38 -1.89 -11.64
C ALA A 49 8.03 -1.94 -10.87
N GLY A 50 7.89 -2.85 -9.90
CA GLY A 50 6.71 -2.93 -9.04
C GLY A 50 6.72 -2.03 -7.79
N CYS A 51 7.87 -1.41 -7.47
CA CYS A 51 8.03 -0.58 -6.26
C CYS A 51 7.78 0.91 -6.53
N LEU A 52 7.68 1.31 -7.80
CA LEU A 52 7.28 2.65 -8.15
C LEU A 52 5.77 2.78 -7.95
N PRO A 53 5.28 3.79 -7.20
CA PRO A 53 3.86 4.09 -7.19
C PRO A 53 3.45 4.32 -8.64
N THR A 54 2.53 3.48 -9.12
CA THR A 54 1.94 3.65 -10.44
C THR A 54 1.29 5.03 -10.42
N ALA A 55 1.89 5.97 -11.15
CA ALA A 55 1.26 7.24 -11.43
C ALA A 55 0.11 6.92 -12.38
N MET A 56 -1.05 6.57 -11.82
CA MET A 56 -2.28 6.61 -12.59
C MET A 56 -2.46 8.05 -12.99
N THR A 57 -2.18 8.35 -14.26
CA THR A 57 -2.75 9.55 -14.85
C THR A 57 -4.25 9.36 -14.74
N LEU A 58 -4.93 10.28 -14.05
CA LEU A 58 -6.37 10.34 -14.06
C LEU A 58 -6.75 10.84 -15.47
N GLY A 59 -6.66 9.93 -16.45
CA GLY A 59 -6.94 10.17 -17.86
C GLY A 59 -8.45 10.22 -18.05
N GLY A 60 -9.06 11.27 -17.52
CA GLY A 60 -10.50 11.45 -17.50
C GLY A 60 -10.84 12.89 -17.12
N ALA A 61 -12.09 13.28 -17.39
CA ALA A 61 -12.59 14.56 -16.91
C ALA A 61 -12.54 14.63 -15.38
N ASP A 62 -12.35 15.83 -14.84
CA ASP A 62 -12.34 16.07 -13.40
C ASP A 62 -13.66 15.55 -12.78
N PRO A 63 -13.61 14.64 -11.79
CA PRO A 63 -14.83 14.16 -11.13
C PRO A 63 -15.65 15.27 -10.46
N ALA A 64 -15.05 16.44 -10.19
CA ALA A 64 -15.73 17.60 -9.65
C ALA A 64 -16.34 18.52 -10.73
N ASP A 65 -16.04 18.31 -12.03
CA ASP A 65 -16.57 19.13 -13.12
C ASP A 65 -17.99 18.67 -13.52
N PRO A 66 -19.04 19.46 -13.23
CA PRO A 66 -20.42 19.09 -13.59
C PRO A 66 -20.68 19.19 -15.09
N THR A 67 -19.78 19.79 -15.87
CA THR A 67 -19.87 19.93 -17.33
C THR A 67 -19.20 18.79 -18.07
N ALA A 68 -18.45 17.94 -17.37
CA ALA A 68 -17.86 16.73 -17.89
C ALA A 68 -18.92 15.82 -18.51
N ARG A 69 -18.74 15.46 -19.79
CA ARG A 69 -19.63 14.53 -20.47
C ARG A 69 -19.44 13.12 -19.90
N VAL A 70 -20.47 12.61 -19.23
CA VAL A 70 -20.53 11.22 -18.76
C VAL A 70 -21.47 10.40 -19.64
N ALA A 71 -21.19 9.10 -19.76
CA ALA A 71 -22.12 8.17 -20.41
C ALA A 71 -23.46 8.15 -19.63
N PRO A 72 -24.61 8.06 -20.32
CA PRO A 72 -25.90 8.02 -19.65
C PRO A 72 -26.05 6.75 -18.81
N VAL A 73 -26.51 6.91 -17.57
CA VAL A 73 -26.85 5.78 -16.69
C VAL A 73 -28.12 5.12 -17.22
N GLN A 74 -28.01 3.87 -17.67
CA GLN A 74 -29.16 3.06 -18.06
C GLN A 74 -29.59 2.20 -16.87
N TYR A 75 -30.75 2.52 -16.29
CA TYR A 75 -31.36 1.64 -15.30
C TYR A 75 -31.99 0.45 -16.02
N ARG A 76 -31.44 -0.74 -15.79
CA ARG A 76 -32.06 -2.01 -16.18
C ARG A 76 -32.60 -2.69 -14.95
N ALA A 77 -33.88 -3.07 -14.97
CA ALA A 77 -34.42 -3.95 -13.96
C ALA A 77 -33.66 -5.29 -14.01
N ILE A 78 -32.91 -5.60 -12.96
CA ILE A 78 -32.35 -6.93 -12.77
C ILE A 78 -33.46 -7.78 -12.17
N THR A 79 -34.41 -8.20 -13.01
CA THR A 79 -35.33 -9.28 -12.63
C THR A 79 -34.57 -10.59 -12.82
N ALA A 80 -33.75 -10.95 -11.83
CA ALA A 80 -33.28 -12.32 -11.72
C ALA A 80 -34.50 -13.24 -11.59
N PRO A 81 -34.53 -14.43 -12.22
CA PRO A 81 -35.59 -15.39 -11.97
C PRO A 81 -35.66 -15.65 -10.47
N TYR A 82 -36.81 -15.34 -9.88
CA TYR A 82 -37.04 -15.49 -8.45
C TYR A 82 -37.24 -16.97 -8.14
N SER A 83 -36.20 -17.61 -7.60
CA SER A 83 -36.36 -18.92 -6.97
C SER A 83 -36.97 -18.69 -5.59
N SER A 84 -38.19 -19.17 -5.39
CA SER A 84 -38.84 -19.15 -4.08
C SER A 84 -38.07 -20.04 -3.10
N LEU A 85 -37.29 -19.44 -2.21
CA LEU A 85 -36.64 -20.13 -1.11
C LEU A 85 -37.58 -20.21 0.10
N ARG A 86 -37.67 -21.38 0.72
CA ARG A 86 -38.35 -21.52 2.01
C ARG A 86 -37.39 -21.11 3.13
N PRO A 87 -37.84 -20.32 4.12
CA PRO A 87 -37.04 -20.07 5.32
C PRO A 87 -36.66 -21.40 5.97
N ALA A 88 -35.35 -21.66 6.08
CA ALA A 88 -34.83 -22.73 6.92
C ALA A 88 -34.56 -22.17 8.32
N ALA A 89 -34.62 -23.04 9.34
CA ALA A 89 -34.20 -22.65 10.68
C ALA A 89 -32.73 -22.20 10.64
N PRO A 90 -32.37 -21.07 11.30
CA PRO A 90 -30.98 -20.63 11.33
C PRO A 90 -30.13 -21.65 12.10
N THR A 91 -28.97 -21.99 11.56
CA THR A 91 -27.92 -22.70 12.32
C THR A 91 -27.52 -21.89 13.55
N SER A 92 -27.02 -22.57 14.59
CA SER A 92 -26.65 -21.90 15.83
C SER A 92 -25.63 -20.77 15.59
N TRP A 93 -25.82 -19.64 16.26
CA TRP A 93 -24.90 -18.51 16.19
C TRP A 93 -23.54 -18.84 16.81
N ARG A 94 -23.55 -19.59 17.91
CA ARG A 94 -22.35 -19.94 18.66
C ARG A 94 -21.39 -20.80 17.84
N GLU A 95 -21.88 -21.89 17.24
CA GLU A 95 -21.02 -22.77 16.42
C GLU A 95 -20.38 -22.03 15.25
N ARG A 96 -21.10 -21.08 14.63
CA ARG A 96 -20.54 -20.26 13.55
C ARG A 96 -19.43 -19.34 14.02
N ASN A 97 -19.60 -18.73 15.19
CA ASN A 97 -18.58 -17.86 15.76
C ASN A 97 -17.34 -18.65 16.20
N ASP A 98 -17.54 -19.81 16.81
CA ASP A 98 -16.45 -20.68 17.23
C ASP A 98 -15.63 -21.18 16.02
N ALA A 99 -16.28 -21.42 14.88
CA ALA A 99 -15.61 -21.85 13.65
C ALA A 99 -14.69 -20.79 13.03
N VAL A 100 -14.97 -19.50 13.25
CA VAL A 100 -14.16 -18.38 12.73
C VAL A 100 -13.29 -17.73 13.81
N ALA A 101 -13.43 -18.16 15.06
CA ALA A 101 -12.63 -17.63 16.16
C ALA A 101 -11.14 -17.93 15.89
N PRO A 102 -10.27 -16.91 16.01
CA PRO A 102 -8.82 -17.15 15.99
C PRO A 102 -8.46 -18.19 17.04
N ARG A 103 -7.64 -19.18 16.68
CA ARG A 103 -7.11 -20.11 17.68
C ARG A 103 -6.24 -19.30 18.63
N SER A 104 -6.51 -19.39 19.92
CA SER A 104 -5.60 -18.85 20.92
C SER A 104 -4.26 -19.58 20.77
N GLU A 105 -3.19 -18.83 20.53
CA GLU A 105 -1.84 -19.36 20.67
C GLU A 105 -1.69 -19.82 22.12
N SER A 106 -1.31 -21.08 22.32
CA SER A 106 -1.06 -21.58 23.67
C SER A 106 0.11 -20.78 24.23
N ASP A 107 -0.15 -19.97 25.25
CA ASP A 107 0.87 -19.29 26.02
C ASP A 107 1.79 -20.36 26.63
N ARG A 108 2.98 -20.53 26.05
CA ARG A 108 4.03 -21.42 26.55
C ARG A 108 5.39 -20.76 26.39
#